data_AF-A0A800J9Z9-F1
#
_entry.id   AF-A0A800J9Z9-F1
#
_cell.length_a   1.000
_cell.length_b   1.000
_cell.length_c   1.000
_cell.angle_alpha   90.00
_cell.angle_beta   90.00
_cell.angle_gamma   90.00
#
_symmetry.space_group_name_H-M   'P 1'
#
loop_
_entity.id
_entity.type
_entity.pdbx_description
1 polymer ?
#
loop_
_entity_poly.entity_id
_entity_poly.type
_entity_poly.pdbx_seq_one_letter_code
_entity_poly.pdbx_strand_id
1 'polypeptide(L)'
;MAAVEDCEKLLQSYNFSGSAKKILKAWLTQQVLEDVCRELEQKKLEQGKFDFDDLLRLVEEQVVPPDTKGSAATPLTRAVRKKYACAVVDEFQDTDRRQWSIFRHLFLESPEHRLIVIGDPKQAIYSFRGADIFTYLQARKTIEEKTGRLPFTLKKNYRSSEKLLCGLNQIFSEERWFPEERGVFFQQVGCGKPELELKDQTPGRNAIHLLELLPQFTVSGKKIADQRKAVNPKVSLKILAAFDSLSGKTFFGKEAFLKGVKPVLDFNLSESDQSVILSLFLDDQAENATRRFAEAIALEIKNLLRIGFTKTDRPVWKNEEAERPLREQDICVLFRKSKEGEIL
;
A
#
# COMPACT_ATOMS: atom_id res chain seq x y z
N MET A 1 -15.71 -14.49 -24.54
CA MET A 1 -14.47 -14.18 -25.29
C MET A 1 -14.78 -13.45 -26.60
N ALA A 2 -15.73 -13.90 -27.42
CA ALA A 2 -16.12 -13.21 -28.66
C ALA A 2 -16.49 -11.72 -28.48
N ALA A 3 -17.31 -11.38 -27.46
CA ALA A 3 -17.73 -9.99 -27.22
C ALA A 3 -16.58 -9.02 -26.93
N VAL A 4 -15.55 -9.45 -26.18
CA VAL A 4 -14.38 -8.61 -25.87
C VAL A 4 -13.53 -8.38 -27.12
N GLU A 5 -13.37 -9.44 -27.92
CA GLU A 5 -12.62 -9.39 -29.18
C GLU A 5 -13.33 -8.53 -30.23
N ASP A 6 -14.66 -8.59 -30.30
CA ASP A 6 -15.48 -7.74 -31.17
C ASP A 6 -15.45 -6.27 -30.73
N CYS A 7 -15.46 -6.01 -29.42
CA CYS A 7 -15.26 -4.69 -28.85
C CYS A 7 -13.88 -4.13 -29.19
N GLU A 8 -12.83 -4.94 -29.10
CA GLU A 8 -11.46 -4.52 -29.47
C GLU A 8 -11.33 -4.24 -30.96
N LYS A 9 -11.96 -5.05 -31.82
CA LYS A 9 -12.02 -4.81 -33.27
C LYS A 9 -12.76 -3.52 -33.62
N LEU A 10 -13.89 -3.23 -32.96
CA LEU A 10 -14.62 -1.95 -33.09
C LEU A 10 -13.80 -0.75 -32.59
N LEU A 11 -13.04 -0.91 -31.51
CA LEU A 11 -12.15 0.15 -31.01
C LEU A 11 -10.92 0.37 -31.89
N GLN A 12 -10.53 -0.62 -32.70
CA GLN A 12 -9.45 -0.52 -33.69
C GLN A 12 -9.92 0.07 -35.02
N SER A 13 -11.17 -0.15 -35.42
CA SER A 13 -11.72 0.35 -36.68
C SER A 13 -12.00 1.85 -36.69
N TYR A 14 -12.13 2.46 -35.52
CA TYR A 14 -12.26 3.91 -35.37
C TYR A 14 -10.97 4.51 -34.79
N ASN A 15 -10.42 5.51 -35.48
CA ASN A 15 -9.12 6.13 -35.18
C ASN A 15 -9.18 7.08 -33.97
N PHE A 16 -9.58 6.56 -32.80
CA PHE A 16 -9.68 7.33 -31.56
C PHE A 16 -8.30 7.45 -30.91
N SER A 17 -7.76 8.67 -30.89
CA SER A 17 -6.52 8.99 -30.18
C SER A 17 -6.81 9.53 -28.77
N GLY A 18 -5.89 9.30 -27.83
CA GLY A 18 -5.88 9.96 -26.52
C GLY A 18 -7.07 9.63 -25.59
N SER A 19 -7.69 10.67 -25.03
CA SER A 19 -8.75 10.61 -24.01
C SER A 19 -10.06 9.99 -24.50
N ALA A 20 -10.41 10.19 -25.78
CA ALA A 20 -11.64 9.67 -26.38
C ALA A 20 -11.72 8.13 -26.36
N LYS A 21 -10.58 7.45 -26.62
CA LYS A 21 -10.50 5.98 -26.57
C LYS A 21 -10.72 5.44 -25.15
N LYS A 22 -10.22 6.14 -24.13
CA LYS A 22 -10.43 5.75 -22.72
C LYS A 22 -11.89 5.87 -22.31
N ILE A 23 -12.56 6.96 -22.70
CA ILE A 23 -13.97 7.21 -22.42
C ILE A 23 -14.84 6.14 -23.10
N LEU A 24 -14.59 5.86 -24.38
CA LEU A 24 -15.36 4.87 -25.12
C LEU A 24 -15.17 3.46 -24.55
N LYS A 25 -13.95 3.08 -24.17
CA LYS A 25 -13.68 1.80 -23.50
C LYS A 25 -14.41 1.70 -22.16
N ALA A 26 -14.40 2.77 -21.35
CA ALA A 26 -15.11 2.80 -20.08
C ALA A 26 -16.62 2.67 -20.27
N TRP A 27 -17.20 3.42 -21.22
CA TRP A 27 -18.62 3.34 -21.57
C TRP A 27 -19.02 1.94 -22.02
N LEU A 28 -18.28 1.36 -22.96
CA LEU A 28 -18.55 0.01 -23.47
C LEU A 28 -18.44 -1.05 -22.38
N THR A 29 -17.41 -0.95 -21.53
CA THR A 29 -17.25 -1.82 -20.35
C THR A 29 -18.47 -1.72 -19.45
N GLN A 30 -18.95 -0.51 -19.17
CA GLN A 30 -20.13 -0.29 -18.35
C GLN A 30 -21.40 -0.89 -18.96
N GLN A 31 -21.57 -0.82 -20.30
CA GLN A 31 -22.74 -1.41 -20.98
C GLN A 31 -22.78 -2.94 -20.89
N VAL A 32 -21.63 -3.62 -20.95
CA VAL A 32 -21.58 -5.10 -20.97
C VAL A 32 -21.36 -5.74 -19.60
N LEU A 33 -20.92 -4.96 -18.60
CA LEU A 33 -20.52 -5.50 -17.30
C LEU A 33 -21.66 -6.24 -16.59
N GLU A 34 -22.87 -5.66 -16.60
CA GLU A 34 -24.04 -6.26 -15.96
C GLU A 34 -24.40 -7.62 -16.56
N ASP A 35 -24.40 -7.72 -17.89
CA ASP A 35 -24.70 -8.97 -18.60
C ASP A 35 -23.61 -10.03 -18.33
N VAL A 36 -22.33 -9.63 -18.35
CA VAL A 36 -21.21 -10.53 -18.04
C VAL A 36 -21.30 -11.04 -16.60
N CYS A 37 -21.61 -10.17 -15.63
CA CYS A 37 -21.79 -10.58 -14.24
C CYS A 37 -22.95 -11.57 -14.10
N ARG A 38 -24.09 -11.29 -14.74
CA ARG A 38 -25.27 -12.18 -14.73
C ARG A 38 -24.97 -13.54 -15.34
N GLU A 39 -24.33 -13.58 -16.50
CA GLU A 39 -23.98 -14.84 -17.18
C GLU A 39 -22.95 -15.64 -16.36
N LEU A 40 -21.99 -14.96 -15.72
CA LEU A 40 -21.02 -15.59 -14.84
C LEU A 40 -21.70 -16.23 -13.61
N GLU A 41 -22.60 -15.51 -12.96
CA GLU A 41 -23.38 -16.03 -11.82
C GLU A 41 -24.23 -17.23 -12.22
N GLN A 42 -24.91 -17.16 -13.37
CA GLN A 42 -25.71 -18.26 -13.88
C GLN A 42 -24.85 -19.51 -14.14
N LYS A 43 -23.71 -19.35 -14.82
CA LYS A 43 -22.78 -20.47 -15.09
C LYS A 43 -22.21 -21.08 -13.82
N LYS A 44 -21.89 -20.25 -12.81
CA LYS A 44 -21.44 -20.74 -11.50
C LYS A 44 -22.52 -21.60 -10.84
N LEU A 45 -23.76 -21.12 -10.86
CA LEU A 45 -24.90 -21.81 -10.29
C LEU A 45 -25.17 -23.15 -10.98
N GLU A 46 -25.19 -23.18 -12.32
CA GLU A 46 -25.36 -24.41 -13.12
C GLU A 46 -24.28 -25.46 -12.81
N GLN A 47 -23.07 -25.00 -12.47
CA GLN A 47 -21.94 -25.88 -12.11
C GLN A 47 -21.86 -26.19 -10.61
N GLY A 48 -22.74 -25.62 -9.78
CA GLY A 48 -22.68 -25.75 -8.32
C GLY A 48 -21.39 -25.20 -7.71
N LYS A 49 -20.77 -24.19 -8.34
CA LYS A 49 -19.51 -23.57 -7.88
C LYS A 49 -19.79 -22.24 -7.19
N PHE A 50 -18.98 -21.96 -6.17
CA PHE A 50 -19.01 -20.69 -5.43
C PHE A 50 -17.58 -20.17 -5.32
N ASP A 51 -17.39 -18.86 -5.48
CA ASP A 51 -16.17 -18.20 -5.03
C ASP A 51 -16.34 -17.61 -3.62
N PHE A 52 -15.30 -16.95 -3.11
CA PHE A 52 -15.32 -16.39 -1.76
C PHE A 52 -16.32 -15.25 -1.60
N ASP A 53 -16.55 -14.46 -2.66
CA ASP A 53 -17.50 -13.35 -2.62
C ASP A 53 -18.94 -13.87 -2.63
N ASP A 54 -19.20 -14.93 -3.39
CA ASP A 54 -20.47 -15.64 -3.41
C ASP A 54 -20.85 -16.15 -2.02
N LEU A 55 -19.90 -16.73 -1.27
CA LEU A 55 -20.17 -17.21 0.09
C LEU A 55 -20.61 -16.10 1.03
N LEU A 56 -19.94 -14.94 1.00
CA LEU A 56 -20.32 -13.80 1.83
C LEU A 56 -21.67 -13.21 1.39
N ARG A 57 -21.91 -13.11 0.08
CA ARG A 57 -23.17 -12.61 -0.49
C ARG A 57 -24.34 -13.48 -0.07
N LEU A 58 -24.23 -14.80 -0.21
CA LEU A 58 -25.29 -15.73 0.17
C LEU A 58 -25.60 -15.64 1.67
N VAL A 59 -24.58 -15.49 2.53
CA VAL A 59 -24.81 -15.29 3.97
C VAL A 59 -25.51 -13.97 4.23
N GLU A 60 -25.08 -12.86 3.60
CA GLU A 60 -25.74 -11.57 3.77
C GLU A 60 -27.20 -11.61 3.35
N GLU A 61 -27.52 -12.17 2.18
CA GLU A 61 -28.89 -12.31 1.68
C GLU A 61 -29.79 -13.12 2.63
N GLN A 62 -29.23 -14.12 3.31
CA GLN A 62 -29.95 -14.92 4.32
C GLN A 62 -30.05 -14.23 5.68
N VAL A 63 -29.20 -13.26 5.98
CA VAL A 63 -29.26 -12.49 7.24
C VAL A 63 -30.10 -11.23 7.06
N VAL A 64 -30.11 -10.64 5.86
CA VAL A 64 -30.76 -9.38 5.48
C VAL A 64 -31.63 -9.60 4.23
N PRO A 65 -32.79 -10.27 4.35
CA PRO A 65 -33.63 -10.55 3.19
C PRO A 65 -34.23 -9.24 2.62
N PRO A 66 -34.22 -9.06 1.28
CA PRO A 66 -34.67 -7.81 0.65
C PRO A 66 -36.15 -7.47 0.91
N ASP A 67 -37.01 -8.46 1.12
CA ASP A 67 -38.47 -8.28 1.24
C ASP A 67 -38.99 -8.16 2.68
N THR A 68 -38.13 -8.20 3.68
CA THR A 68 -38.56 -8.06 5.08
C THR A 68 -38.44 -6.64 5.58
N LYS A 69 -39.51 -5.85 5.43
CA LYS A 69 -39.73 -4.58 6.17
C LYS A 69 -39.92 -4.78 7.69
N GLY A 70 -39.65 -5.97 8.26
CA GLY A 70 -39.91 -6.26 9.66
C GLY A 70 -39.29 -7.56 10.19
N SER A 71 -38.32 -7.39 11.08
CA SER A 71 -38.09 -8.06 12.38
C SER A 71 -38.04 -9.60 12.53
N ALA A 72 -38.36 -10.43 11.54
CA ALA A 72 -38.28 -11.87 11.72
C ALA A 72 -36.88 -12.41 11.42
N ALA A 73 -36.16 -12.87 12.45
CA ALA A 73 -34.87 -13.54 12.27
C ALA A 73 -35.03 -14.78 11.38
N THR A 74 -34.24 -14.88 10.31
CA THR A 74 -34.23 -16.05 9.40
C THR A 74 -33.78 -17.33 10.11
N PRO A 75 -34.04 -18.54 9.55
CA PRO A 75 -33.55 -19.78 10.13
C PRO A 75 -32.03 -19.77 10.37
N LEU A 76 -31.25 -19.20 9.44
CA LEU A 76 -29.80 -19.03 9.60
C LEU A 76 -29.48 -18.12 10.79
N THR A 77 -30.08 -16.93 10.84
CA THR A 77 -29.87 -15.97 11.94
C THR A 77 -30.21 -16.61 13.29
N ARG A 78 -31.31 -17.36 13.39
CA ARG A 78 -31.68 -18.10 14.62
C ARG A 78 -30.66 -19.17 14.98
N ALA A 79 -30.19 -19.96 14.01
CA ALA A 79 -29.21 -21.00 14.25
C ALA A 79 -27.87 -20.43 14.74
N VAL A 80 -27.40 -19.34 14.12
CA VAL A 80 -26.17 -18.64 14.51
C VAL A 80 -26.31 -18.06 15.91
N ARG A 81 -27.39 -17.31 16.18
CA ARG A 81 -27.68 -16.71 17.50
C ARG A 81 -27.83 -17.75 18.61
N LYS A 82 -28.48 -18.90 18.32
CA LYS A 82 -28.57 -20.01 19.26
C LYS A 82 -27.20 -20.59 19.62
N LYS A 83 -26.24 -20.58 18.68
CA LYS A 83 -24.91 -21.14 18.88
C LYS A 83 -23.93 -20.16 19.52
N TYR A 84 -24.03 -18.87 19.19
CA TYR A 84 -23.06 -17.86 19.59
C TYR A 84 -23.76 -16.67 20.24
N ALA A 85 -23.56 -16.47 21.56
CA ALA A 85 -24.04 -15.30 22.27
C ALA A 85 -23.21 -14.04 21.98
N CYS A 86 -21.94 -14.21 21.60
CA CYS A 86 -21.01 -13.13 21.34
C CYS A 86 -20.15 -13.41 20.10
N ALA A 87 -19.90 -12.37 19.31
CA ALA A 87 -18.89 -12.35 18.25
C ALA A 87 -17.76 -11.39 18.61
N VAL A 88 -16.53 -11.85 18.43
CA VAL A 88 -15.31 -11.03 18.53
C VAL A 88 -14.67 -11.01 17.15
N VAL A 89 -14.53 -9.84 16.56
CA VAL A 89 -13.95 -9.64 15.23
C VAL A 89 -12.65 -8.88 15.40
N ASP A 90 -11.54 -9.54 15.08
CA ASP A 90 -10.21 -8.92 15.03
C ASP A 90 -9.92 -8.35 13.63
N GLU A 91 -8.92 -7.48 13.54
CA GLU A 91 -8.53 -6.79 12.29
C GLU A 91 -9.70 -6.11 11.57
N PHE A 92 -10.61 -5.49 12.34
CA PHE A 92 -11.87 -4.96 11.81
C PHE A 92 -11.68 -3.82 10.80
N GLN A 93 -10.51 -3.16 10.78
CA GLN A 93 -10.16 -2.16 9.75
C GLN A 93 -10.07 -2.74 8.33
N ASP A 94 -9.88 -4.05 8.20
CA ASP A 94 -9.76 -4.75 6.92
C ASP A 94 -11.09 -5.40 6.48
N THR A 95 -12.19 -5.04 7.14
CA THR A 95 -13.53 -5.52 6.78
C THR A 95 -14.18 -4.67 5.69
N ASP A 96 -15.07 -5.32 4.93
CA ASP A 96 -15.90 -4.67 3.91
C ASP A 96 -17.35 -4.43 4.41
N ARG A 97 -18.12 -3.71 3.59
CA ARG A 97 -19.51 -3.35 3.90
C ARG A 97 -20.43 -4.56 4.13
N ARG A 98 -20.20 -5.64 3.39
CA ARG A 98 -21.01 -6.86 3.45
C ARG A 98 -20.73 -7.62 4.74
N GLN A 99 -19.46 -7.77 5.11
CA GLN A 99 -19.06 -8.35 6.38
C GLN A 99 -19.62 -7.56 7.56
N TRP A 100 -19.50 -6.22 7.53
CA TRP A 100 -20.09 -5.35 8.54
C TRP A 100 -21.61 -5.54 8.63
N SER A 101 -22.31 -5.55 7.49
CA SER A 101 -23.76 -5.79 7.42
C SER A 101 -24.13 -7.11 8.09
N ILE A 102 -23.43 -8.20 7.79
CA ILE A 102 -23.65 -9.52 8.42
C ILE A 102 -23.49 -9.44 9.95
N PHE A 103 -22.36 -8.95 10.45
CA PHE A 103 -22.11 -8.91 11.90
C PHE A 103 -23.07 -7.97 12.64
N ARG A 104 -23.38 -6.81 12.04
CA ARG A 104 -24.34 -5.85 12.58
C ARG A 104 -25.70 -6.52 12.79
N HIS A 105 -26.27 -7.13 11.75
CA HIS A 105 -27.60 -7.73 11.82
C HIS A 105 -27.60 -8.98 12.71
N LEU A 106 -26.55 -9.81 12.67
CA LEU A 106 -26.48 -11.00 13.51
C LEU A 106 -26.38 -10.66 15.00
N PHE A 107 -25.52 -9.71 15.39
CA PHE A 107 -25.13 -9.52 16.79
C PHE A 107 -25.43 -8.13 17.36
N LEU A 108 -25.26 -7.04 16.60
CA LEU A 108 -25.43 -5.68 17.13
C LEU A 108 -26.92 -5.27 17.22
N GLU A 109 -27.76 -5.75 16.30
CA GLU A 109 -29.19 -5.45 16.29
C GLU A 109 -30.02 -6.37 17.19
N SER A 110 -29.39 -7.35 17.84
CA SER A 110 -30.05 -8.22 18.81
C SER A 110 -29.69 -7.84 20.24
N PRO A 111 -30.66 -7.45 21.09
CA PRO A 111 -30.40 -7.05 22.48
C PRO A 111 -29.72 -8.12 23.34
N GLU A 112 -29.97 -9.41 23.04
CA GLU A 112 -29.44 -10.56 23.76
C GLU A 112 -28.00 -10.93 23.38
N HIS A 113 -27.46 -10.32 22.32
CA HIS A 113 -26.16 -10.68 21.75
C HIS A 113 -25.14 -9.56 21.93
N ARG A 114 -23.86 -9.89 21.75
CA ARG A 114 -22.75 -8.95 21.89
C ARG A 114 -21.83 -9.02 20.67
N LEU A 115 -21.45 -7.85 20.17
CA LEU A 115 -20.43 -7.69 19.14
C LEU A 115 -19.26 -6.90 19.73
N ILE A 116 -18.07 -7.48 19.68
CA ILE A 116 -16.81 -6.82 20.01
C ILE A 116 -16.00 -6.74 18.73
N VAL A 117 -15.66 -5.52 18.31
CA VAL A 117 -14.77 -5.29 17.17
C VAL A 117 -13.46 -4.73 17.68
N ILE A 118 -12.37 -5.29 17.18
CA ILE A 118 -11.00 -4.91 17.50
C ILE A 118 -10.35 -4.55 16.17
N GLY A 119 -9.70 -3.40 16.12
CA GLY A 119 -9.03 -2.98 14.91
C GLY A 119 -8.26 -1.68 15.12
N ASP A 120 -7.40 -1.38 14.15
CA ASP A 120 -6.63 -0.16 14.09
C ASP A 120 -6.80 0.50 12.72
N PRO A 121 -7.55 1.61 12.60
CA PRO A 121 -7.74 2.29 11.32
C PRO A 121 -6.44 2.80 10.70
N LYS A 122 -5.38 2.95 11.52
CA LYS A 122 -4.03 3.34 11.05
C LYS A 122 -3.35 2.24 10.24
N GLN A 123 -3.84 1.00 10.32
CA GLN A 123 -3.28 -0.19 9.66
C GLN A 123 -4.12 -0.66 8.47
N ALA A 124 -5.15 0.10 8.07
CA ALA A 124 -5.99 -0.23 6.92
C ALA A 124 -5.23 -0.07 5.59
N ILE A 125 -4.56 -1.15 5.15
CA ILE A 125 -3.73 -1.18 3.93
C ILE A 125 -4.32 -2.05 2.81
N TYR A 126 -5.45 -2.73 3.05
CA TYR A 126 -6.05 -3.68 2.11
C TYR A 126 -7.16 -3.09 1.23
N SER A 127 -7.13 -1.78 0.94
CA SER A 127 -8.18 -1.13 0.12
C SER A 127 -8.33 -1.74 -1.28
N PHE A 128 -7.26 -2.33 -1.83
CA PHE A 128 -7.29 -3.03 -3.11
C PHE A 128 -8.08 -4.35 -3.08
N ARG A 129 -8.41 -4.88 -1.88
CA ARG A 129 -9.26 -6.05 -1.67
C ARG A 129 -10.71 -5.69 -1.29
N GLY A 130 -11.09 -4.42 -1.41
CA GLY A 130 -12.44 -3.96 -1.06
C GLY A 130 -12.65 -3.62 0.42
N ALA A 131 -11.63 -3.79 1.27
CA ALA A 131 -11.65 -3.23 2.62
C ALA A 131 -11.81 -1.71 2.56
N ASP A 132 -12.75 -1.18 3.34
CA ASP A 132 -13.14 0.22 3.24
C ASP A 132 -13.04 0.88 4.61
N ILE A 133 -12.11 1.82 4.76
CA ILE A 133 -11.96 2.60 6.00
C ILE A 133 -13.26 3.33 6.36
N PHE A 134 -14.09 3.68 5.38
CA PHE A 134 -15.41 4.27 5.65
C PHE A 134 -16.35 3.26 6.32
N THR A 135 -16.23 1.96 6.04
CA THR A 135 -16.97 0.90 6.77
C THR A 135 -16.57 0.87 8.23
N TYR A 136 -15.26 0.92 8.53
CA TYR A 136 -14.78 0.99 9.92
C TYR A 136 -15.35 2.22 10.65
N LEU A 137 -15.28 3.39 10.02
CA LEU A 137 -15.79 4.64 10.61
C LEU A 137 -17.31 4.61 10.81
N GLN A 138 -18.05 4.07 9.84
CA GLN A 138 -19.49 3.89 9.92
C GLN A 138 -19.87 2.92 11.03
N ALA A 139 -19.16 1.80 11.17
CA ALA A 139 -19.37 0.83 12.22
C ALA A 139 -19.12 1.42 13.60
N ARG A 140 -18.02 2.18 13.78
CA ARG A 140 -17.73 2.92 15.02
C ARG A 140 -18.90 3.82 15.41
N LYS A 141 -19.37 4.65 14.48
CA LYS A 141 -20.50 5.56 14.71
C LYS A 141 -21.79 4.79 15.04
N THR A 142 -22.08 3.72 14.32
CA THR A 142 -23.28 2.89 14.55
C THR A 142 -23.26 2.22 15.93
N ILE A 143 -22.10 1.72 16.36
CA ILE A 143 -21.94 1.08 17.67
C ILE A 143 -22.13 2.11 18.78
N GLU A 144 -21.53 3.30 18.64
CA GLU A 144 -21.68 4.41 19.58
C GLU A 144 -23.15 4.83 19.71
N GLU A 145 -23.84 5.06 18.59
CA GLU A 145 -25.25 5.45 18.55
C GLU A 145 -26.17 4.39 19.19
N LYS A 146 -25.94 3.10 18.93
CA LYS A 146 -26.79 2.01 19.44
C LYS A 146 -26.51 1.65 20.90
N THR A 147 -25.27 1.78 21.36
CA THR A 147 -24.86 1.27 22.69
C THR A 147 -24.57 2.38 23.69
N GLY A 148 -24.40 3.63 23.24
CA GLY A 148 -23.93 4.75 24.06
C GLY A 148 -22.48 4.59 24.54
N ARG A 149 -21.72 3.62 23.99
CA ARG A 149 -20.35 3.33 24.40
C ARG A 149 -19.35 3.95 23.43
N LEU A 150 -18.40 4.68 24.00
CA LEU A 150 -17.23 5.18 23.28
C LEU A 150 -16.22 4.06 23.02
N PRO A 151 -15.42 4.15 21.94
CA PRO A 151 -14.34 3.21 21.67
C PRO A 151 -13.31 3.22 22.79
N PHE A 152 -12.77 2.03 23.11
CA PHE A 152 -11.70 1.88 24.09
C PHE A 152 -10.35 1.77 23.38
N THR A 153 -9.39 2.64 23.71
CA THR A 153 -8.06 2.62 23.10
C THR A 153 -7.00 2.04 24.02
N LEU A 154 -6.26 1.05 23.50
CA LEU A 154 -5.06 0.51 24.15
C LEU A 154 -3.87 1.45 23.93
N LYS A 155 -3.40 2.08 25.01
CA LYS A 155 -2.36 3.12 24.95
C LYS A 155 -0.92 2.62 25.11
N LYS A 156 -0.73 1.34 25.46
CA LYS A 156 0.59 0.75 25.73
C LYS A 156 0.93 -0.31 24.69
N ASN A 157 2.14 -0.24 24.13
CA ASN A 157 2.72 -1.23 23.25
C ASN A 157 3.67 -2.15 24.04
N TYR A 158 3.43 -3.47 23.96
CA TYR A 158 4.25 -4.48 24.65
C TYR A 158 5.15 -5.29 23.68
N ARG A 159 5.25 -4.85 22.42
CA ARG A 159 5.95 -5.55 21.33
C ARG A 159 7.30 -4.92 21.00
N SER A 160 7.44 -3.63 21.22
CA SER A 160 8.57 -2.82 20.75
C SER A 160 9.28 -2.11 21.90
N SER A 161 10.58 -1.85 21.71
CA SER A 161 11.38 -1.07 22.65
C SER A 161 10.94 0.40 22.68
N GLU A 162 11.19 1.06 23.81
CA GLU A 162 10.88 2.48 23.99
C GLU A 162 11.54 3.36 22.92
N LYS A 163 12.82 3.11 22.60
CA LYS A 163 13.57 3.86 21.57
C LYS A 163 12.88 3.84 20.21
N LEU A 164 12.33 2.68 19.80
CA LEU A 164 11.58 2.55 18.55
C LEU A 164 10.26 3.32 18.63
N LEU A 165 9.51 3.19 19.74
CA LEU A 165 8.24 3.87 19.93
C LEU A 165 8.39 5.39 19.94
N CYS A 166 9.44 5.92 20.58
CA CYS A 166 9.76 7.35 20.57
C CYS A 166 9.95 7.87 19.15
N GLY A 167 10.76 7.18 18.34
CA GLY A 167 10.99 7.57 16.95
C GLY A 167 9.71 7.50 16.09
N LEU A 168 8.92 6.44 16.24
CA LEU A 168 7.66 6.30 15.49
C LEU A 168 6.64 7.36 15.90
N ASN A 169 6.52 7.66 17.20
CA ASN A 169 5.66 8.72 17.69
C ASN A 169 6.06 10.09 17.13
N GLN A 170 7.37 10.38 17.03
CA GLN A 170 7.85 11.62 16.41
C GLN A 170 7.51 11.70 14.92
N ILE A 171 7.76 10.63 14.16
CA ILE A 171 7.48 10.59 12.72
C ILE A 171 5.99 10.77 12.45
N PHE A 172 5.14 10.02 13.15
CA PHE A 172 3.70 9.98 12.88
C PHE A 172 2.90 11.09 13.58
N SER A 173 3.54 11.89 14.45
CA SER A 173 2.92 13.10 15.00
C SER A 173 2.76 14.21 13.96
N GLU A 174 3.42 14.13 12.80
CA GLU A 174 3.17 15.08 11.71
C GLU A 174 1.83 14.77 11.00
N GLU A 175 0.98 15.78 10.84
CA GLU A 175 -0.37 15.65 10.27
C GLU A 175 -0.41 15.00 8.88
N ARG A 176 0.69 15.13 8.10
CA ARG A 176 0.79 14.56 6.75
C ARG A 176 0.67 13.04 6.70
N TRP A 177 0.92 12.33 7.81
CA TRP A 177 0.84 10.88 7.85
C TRP A 177 -0.59 10.37 8.08
N PHE A 178 -1.36 11.06 8.93
CA PHE A 178 -2.73 10.72 9.27
C PHE A 178 -3.62 11.97 9.19
N PRO A 179 -4.02 12.38 7.97
CA PRO A 179 -4.81 13.60 7.79
C PRO A 179 -6.20 13.48 8.41
N GLU A 180 -6.63 14.51 9.14
CA GLU A 180 -7.92 14.54 9.85
C GLU A 180 -9.12 14.31 8.93
N GLU A 181 -9.02 14.76 7.67
CA GLU A 181 -10.06 14.59 6.63
C GLU A 181 -10.46 13.12 6.41
N ARG A 182 -9.54 12.18 6.70
CA ARG A 182 -9.82 10.74 6.58
C ARG A 182 -10.47 10.13 7.82
N GLY A 183 -10.66 10.91 8.89
CA GLY A 183 -11.23 10.44 10.16
C GLY A 183 -10.33 9.46 10.92
N VAL A 184 -9.06 9.34 10.54
CA VAL A 184 -8.04 8.50 11.16
C VAL A 184 -7.03 9.39 11.86
N PHE A 185 -6.83 9.18 13.16
CA PHE A 185 -5.94 9.99 13.98
C PHE A 185 -4.81 9.14 14.53
N PHE A 186 -3.59 9.68 14.49
CA PHE A 186 -2.47 9.07 15.20
C PHE A 186 -2.58 9.35 16.69
N GLN A 187 -2.65 8.28 17.48
CA GLN A 187 -2.51 8.39 18.93
C GLN A 187 -1.14 7.84 19.32
N GLN A 188 -0.38 8.66 20.04
CA GLN A 188 0.91 8.23 20.59
C GLN A 188 0.71 7.03 21.51
N VAL A 189 1.61 6.06 21.38
CA VAL A 189 1.63 4.85 22.19
C VAL A 189 2.81 4.88 23.16
N GLY A 190 2.55 4.52 24.42
CA GLY A 190 3.58 4.38 25.45
C GLY A 190 4.24 3.01 25.42
N CYS A 191 5.42 2.90 26.02
CA CYS A 191 6.10 1.62 26.20
C CYS A 191 5.47 0.83 27.35
N GLY A 192 5.07 -0.41 27.09
CA GLY A 192 4.56 -1.35 28.09
C GLY A 192 5.63 -2.26 28.70
N LYS A 193 6.84 -2.29 28.11
CA LYS A 193 7.99 -3.10 28.53
C LYS A 193 9.29 -2.28 28.48
N PRO A 194 9.51 -1.33 29.41
CA PRO A 194 10.73 -0.51 29.42
C PRO A 194 12.01 -1.35 29.55
N GLU A 195 11.91 -2.56 30.10
CA GLU A 195 13.01 -3.53 30.21
C GLU A 195 13.44 -4.15 28.87
N LEU A 196 12.61 -4.08 27.82
CA LEU A 196 12.91 -4.59 26.48
C LEU A 196 13.88 -3.64 25.77
N GLU A 197 15.16 -3.94 25.84
CA GLU A 197 16.21 -3.13 25.22
C GLU A 197 17.00 -3.92 24.16
N LEU A 198 17.23 -3.30 23.01
CA LEU A 198 18.17 -3.82 22.02
C LEU A 198 19.56 -3.27 22.34
N LYS A 199 20.45 -4.16 22.78
CA LYS A 199 21.88 -3.87 22.92
C LYS A 199 22.56 -3.95 21.56
N ASP A 200 22.90 -2.79 21.02
CA ASP A 200 23.72 -2.66 19.82
C ASP A 200 24.97 -1.83 20.15
N GLN A 201 26.14 -2.42 19.94
CA GLN A 201 27.43 -1.77 20.20
C GLN A 201 27.90 -0.89 19.04
N THR A 202 27.16 -0.88 17.93
CA THR A 202 27.50 -0.07 16.75
C THR A 202 27.29 1.41 17.07
N PRO A 203 28.35 2.25 17.05
CA PRO A 203 28.22 3.66 17.38
C PRO A 203 27.28 4.40 16.44
N GLY A 204 26.39 5.23 17.00
CA GLY A 204 25.49 6.09 16.22
C GLY A 204 24.32 5.38 15.51
N ARG A 205 24.12 4.08 15.76
CA ARG A 205 23.01 3.32 15.15
C ARG A 205 21.68 3.60 15.84
N ASN A 206 20.68 4.01 15.07
CA ASN A 206 19.35 4.37 15.57
C ASN A 206 18.39 3.18 15.55
N ALA A 207 17.28 3.26 16.28
CA ALA A 207 16.21 2.24 16.21
C ALA A 207 15.41 2.31 14.90
N ILE A 208 15.43 3.47 14.23
CA ILE A 208 14.76 3.70 12.94
C ILE A 208 15.83 4.11 11.93
N HIS A 209 15.81 3.41 10.79
CA HIS A 209 16.72 3.65 9.68
C HIS A 209 15.89 4.18 8.51
N LEU A 210 16.19 5.40 8.05
CA LEU A 210 15.56 5.99 6.89
C LEU A 210 16.37 5.65 5.65
N LEU A 211 15.75 4.96 4.70
CA LEU A 211 16.33 4.67 3.39
C LEU A 211 15.54 5.45 2.34
N GLU A 212 16.22 6.40 1.70
CA GLU A 212 15.67 7.12 0.54
C GLU A 212 16.27 6.54 -0.74
N LEU A 213 15.41 6.01 -1.61
CA LEU A 213 15.85 5.58 -2.93
C LEU A 213 15.87 6.74 -3.89
N LEU A 214 17.08 7.13 -4.26
CA LEU A 214 17.27 8.16 -5.27
C LEU A 214 16.94 7.61 -6.69
N PRO A 215 16.33 8.45 -7.56
CA PRO A 215 16.07 8.10 -8.95
C PRO A 215 17.37 7.75 -9.67
N GLN A 216 17.32 6.80 -10.60
CA GLN A 216 18.48 6.40 -11.39
C GLN A 216 18.46 7.07 -12.75
N PHE A 217 19.60 7.62 -13.14
CA PHE A 217 19.82 8.19 -14.45
C PHE A 217 20.90 7.37 -15.15
N THR A 218 20.57 6.80 -16.29
CA THR A 218 21.51 6.02 -17.10
C THR A 218 21.69 6.70 -18.45
N VAL A 219 22.92 7.10 -18.74
CA VAL A 219 23.27 7.72 -20.02
C VAL A 219 23.30 6.64 -21.10
N SER A 220 22.16 6.40 -21.74
CA SER A 220 22.02 5.35 -22.74
C SER A 220 22.48 5.82 -24.12
N GLY A 221 23.48 5.13 -24.69
CA GLY A 221 23.92 5.35 -26.07
C GLY A 221 22.79 5.22 -27.10
N LYS A 222 21.81 4.34 -26.85
CA LYS A 222 20.60 4.24 -27.69
C LYS A 222 19.76 5.52 -27.64
N LYS A 223 19.48 6.04 -26.43
CA LYS A 223 18.72 7.29 -26.27
C LYS A 223 19.44 8.48 -26.93
N ILE A 224 20.78 8.53 -26.87
CA ILE A 224 21.59 9.53 -27.57
C ILE A 224 21.42 9.40 -29.10
N ALA A 225 21.57 8.19 -29.64
CA ALA A 225 21.43 7.93 -31.07
C ALA A 225 20.01 8.24 -31.59
N ASP A 226 18.97 7.91 -30.81
CA ASP A 226 17.58 8.20 -31.14
C ASP A 226 17.31 9.71 -31.18
N GLN A 227 17.86 10.49 -30.24
CA GLN A 227 17.77 11.94 -30.26
C GLN A 227 18.50 12.56 -31.47
N ARG A 228 19.65 12.03 -31.88
CA ARG A 228 20.37 12.52 -33.08
C ARG A 228 19.59 12.31 -34.38
N LYS A 229 18.75 11.27 -34.44
CA LYS A 229 17.92 10.95 -35.62
C LYS A 229 16.57 11.67 -35.62
N ALA A 230 16.20 12.32 -34.52
CA ALA A 230 14.91 13.00 -34.41
C ALA A 230 14.87 14.27 -35.26
N VAL A 231 13.74 14.50 -35.94
CA VAL A 231 13.51 15.70 -36.78
C VAL A 231 13.62 17.00 -35.96
N ASN A 232 13.15 16.98 -34.71
CA ASN A 232 13.33 18.04 -33.73
C ASN A 232 13.88 17.41 -32.43
N PRO A 233 15.21 17.37 -32.25
CA PRO A 233 15.80 16.81 -31.04
C PRO A 233 15.44 17.68 -29.83
N LYS A 234 15.10 17.03 -28.71
CA LYS A 234 14.77 17.75 -27.47
C LYS A 234 16.00 18.40 -26.84
N VAL A 235 17.19 17.92 -27.20
CA VAL A 235 18.48 18.33 -26.67
C VAL A 235 19.39 18.69 -27.84
N SER A 236 20.16 19.77 -27.72
CA SER A 236 21.03 20.21 -28.83
C SER A 236 22.09 19.17 -29.20
N LEU A 237 22.50 19.14 -30.47
CA LEU A 237 23.53 18.22 -30.96
C LEU A 237 24.87 18.40 -30.22
N LYS A 238 25.20 19.63 -29.79
CA LYS A 238 26.40 19.91 -28.99
C LYS A 238 26.35 19.21 -27.63
N ILE A 239 25.19 19.22 -26.97
CA ILE A 239 24.98 18.51 -25.71
C ILE A 239 25.05 16.98 -25.96
N LEU A 240 24.38 16.48 -27.00
CA LEU A 240 24.40 15.04 -27.32
C LEU A 240 25.81 14.53 -27.65
N ALA A 241 26.70 15.36 -28.21
CA ALA A 241 28.10 15.00 -28.44
C ALA A 241 28.89 14.84 -27.14
N ALA A 242 28.69 15.75 -26.17
CA ALA A 242 29.30 15.66 -24.84
C ALA A 242 28.92 14.34 -24.14
N PHE A 243 27.67 13.90 -24.24
CA PHE A 243 27.18 12.70 -23.58
C PHE A 243 27.78 11.37 -24.10
N ASP A 244 28.43 11.33 -25.28
CA ASP A 244 29.05 10.10 -25.79
C ASP A 244 30.10 9.54 -24.82
N SER A 245 30.88 10.42 -24.17
CA SER A 245 31.91 10.03 -23.19
C SER A 245 31.33 9.49 -21.87
N LEU A 246 30.03 9.74 -21.63
CA LEU A 246 29.31 9.27 -20.45
C LEU A 246 28.42 8.07 -20.78
N SER A 247 28.40 7.59 -22.02
CA SER A 247 27.59 6.45 -22.44
C SER A 247 27.85 5.23 -21.57
N GLY A 248 26.77 4.64 -21.04
CA GLY A 248 26.81 3.50 -20.13
C GLY A 248 27.00 3.85 -18.66
N LYS A 249 27.26 5.12 -18.30
CA LYS A 249 27.36 5.53 -16.89
C LYS A 249 25.98 5.68 -16.25
N THR A 250 25.94 5.34 -14.97
CA THR A 250 24.74 5.40 -14.13
C THR A 250 24.98 6.30 -12.93
N PHE A 251 23.99 7.12 -12.61
CA PHE A 251 24.00 8.06 -11.49
C PHE A 251 22.73 7.88 -10.65
N PHE A 252 22.83 8.12 -9.35
CA PHE A 252 21.71 8.02 -8.41
C PHE A 252 21.44 9.39 -7.78
N GLY A 253 20.26 9.93 -8.05
CA GLY A 253 19.85 11.28 -7.65
C GLY A 253 20.16 12.33 -8.72
N LYS A 254 19.30 13.37 -8.75
CA LYS A 254 19.41 14.48 -9.72
C LYS A 254 20.75 15.20 -9.57
N GLU A 255 21.16 15.48 -8.33
CA GLU A 255 22.41 16.19 -8.04
C GLU A 255 23.65 15.42 -8.48
N ALA A 256 23.73 14.11 -8.19
CA ALA A 256 24.86 13.28 -8.59
C ALA A 256 24.98 13.20 -10.11
N PHE A 257 23.84 13.09 -10.80
CA PHE A 257 23.79 13.13 -12.26
C PHE A 257 24.29 14.47 -12.80
N LEU A 258 23.74 15.59 -12.35
CA LEU A 258 24.14 16.93 -12.81
C LEU A 258 25.62 17.21 -12.52
N LYS A 259 26.13 16.81 -11.36
CA LYS A 259 27.54 16.92 -11.00
C LYS A 259 28.44 16.05 -11.88
N GLY A 260 27.98 14.87 -12.28
CA GLY A 260 28.71 13.95 -13.16
C GLY A 260 28.76 14.40 -14.63
N VAL A 261 27.73 15.13 -15.07
CA VAL A 261 27.63 15.65 -16.44
C VAL A 261 28.36 16.98 -16.61
N LYS A 262 28.38 17.83 -15.57
CA LYS A 262 29.00 19.17 -15.60
C LYS A 262 30.43 19.22 -16.18
N PRO A 263 31.35 18.28 -15.87
CA PRO A 263 32.72 18.32 -16.42
C PRO A 263 32.81 18.07 -17.92
N VAL A 264 31.76 17.52 -18.53
CA VAL A 264 31.73 17.14 -19.94
C VAL A 264 31.02 18.19 -20.79
N LEU A 265 30.34 19.15 -20.14
CA LEU A 265 29.68 20.26 -20.79
C LEU A 265 30.52 21.52 -20.61
N ASP A 266 30.97 22.10 -21.73
CA ASP A 266 31.77 23.35 -21.75
C ASP A 266 30.97 24.60 -21.36
N PHE A 267 29.74 24.45 -20.88
CA PHE A 267 28.84 25.55 -20.55
C PHE A 267 27.85 25.14 -19.45
N ASN A 268 27.31 26.11 -18.73
CA ASN A 268 26.26 25.87 -17.74
C ASN A 268 24.94 25.53 -18.45
N LEU A 269 24.32 24.42 -18.06
CA LEU A 269 22.98 24.05 -18.53
C LEU A 269 21.93 25.01 -17.98
N SER A 270 21.05 25.51 -18.85
CA SER A 270 19.83 26.19 -18.43
C SER A 270 18.92 25.24 -17.63
N GLU A 271 18.02 25.77 -16.80
CA GLU A 271 17.05 24.94 -16.05
C GLU A 271 16.16 24.10 -17.00
N SER A 272 15.80 24.64 -18.16
CA SER A 272 15.03 23.89 -19.16
C SER A 272 15.83 22.71 -19.71
N ASP A 273 17.12 22.90 -20.01
CA ASP A 273 17.97 21.82 -20.52
C ASP A 273 18.20 20.75 -19.45
N GLN A 274 18.38 21.14 -18.19
CA GLN A 274 18.52 20.20 -17.08
C GLN A 274 17.28 19.31 -16.96
N SER A 275 16.08 19.90 -17.00
CA SER A 275 14.82 19.15 -16.93
C SER A 275 14.67 18.16 -18.08
N VAL A 276 14.98 18.58 -19.31
CA VAL A 276 14.91 17.71 -20.50
C VAL A 276 15.91 16.56 -20.40
N ILE A 277 17.15 16.82 -20.00
CA ILE A 277 18.19 15.79 -19.89
C ILE A 277 17.87 14.80 -18.76
N LEU A 278 17.40 15.28 -17.61
CA LEU A 278 16.97 14.43 -16.50
C LEU A 278 15.83 13.51 -16.96
N SER A 279 14.81 14.06 -17.63
CA SER A 279 13.72 13.27 -18.20
C SER A 279 14.21 12.26 -19.24
N LEU A 280 15.13 12.65 -20.12
CA LEU A 280 15.67 11.79 -21.16
C LEU A 280 16.40 10.58 -20.56
N PHE A 281 17.26 10.79 -19.56
CA PHE A 281 18.12 9.72 -19.03
C PHE A 281 17.58 9.03 -17.78
N LEU A 282 16.43 9.45 -17.26
CA LEU A 282 15.74 8.73 -16.19
C LEU A 282 15.49 7.28 -16.61
N ASP A 283 15.80 6.35 -15.72
CA ASP A 283 15.35 4.97 -15.81
C ASP A 283 13.88 4.92 -15.35
N ASP A 284 12.97 4.75 -16.31
CA ASP A 284 11.53 4.68 -16.09
C ASP A 284 11.02 3.23 -15.91
N GLN A 285 11.93 2.24 -15.96
CA GLN A 285 11.56 0.84 -15.81
C GLN A 285 11.30 0.53 -14.34
N ALA A 286 10.01 0.45 -13.99
CA ALA A 286 9.55 0.20 -12.63
C ALA A 286 10.10 -1.11 -12.03
N GLU A 287 10.35 -2.14 -12.85
CA GLU A 287 10.95 -3.40 -12.40
C GLU A 287 12.39 -3.22 -11.89
N ASN A 288 13.21 -2.40 -12.58
CA ASN A 288 14.57 -2.10 -12.16
C ASN A 288 14.59 -1.35 -10.82
N ALA A 289 13.71 -0.37 -10.67
CA ALA A 289 13.57 0.38 -9.42
C ALA A 289 13.14 -0.55 -8.26
N THR A 290 12.18 -1.44 -8.51
CA THR A 290 11.68 -2.41 -7.52
C THR A 290 12.79 -3.39 -7.09
N ARG A 291 13.54 -3.93 -8.05
CA ARG A 291 14.66 -4.84 -7.78
C ARG A 291 15.74 -4.16 -6.95
N ARG A 292 16.17 -2.97 -7.36
CA ARG A 292 17.17 -2.19 -6.62
C ARG A 292 16.73 -1.90 -5.19
N PHE A 293 15.44 -1.63 -5.01
CA PHE A 293 14.88 -1.44 -3.68
C PHE A 293 15.03 -2.68 -2.81
N ALA A 294 14.59 -3.82 -3.32
CA ALA A 294 14.70 -5.10 -2.61
C ALA A 294 16.16 -5.41 -2.23
N GLU A 295 17.11 -5.16 -3.15
CA GLU A 295 18.55 -5.34 -2.90
C GLU A 295 19.07 -4.40 -1.81
N ALA A 296 18.69 -3.12 -1.82
CA ALA A 296 19.09 -2.13 -0.81
C ALA A 296 18.54 -2.49 0.58
N ILE A 297 17.28 -2.89 0.66
CA ILE A 297 16.64 -3.34 1.91
C ILE A 297 17.33 -4.59 2.44
N ALA A 298 17.59 -5.57 1.58
CA ALA A 298 18.27 -6.80 1.97
C ALA A 298 19.69 -6.55 2.51
N LEU A 299 20.42 -5.62 1.88
CA LEU A 299 21.73 -5.20 2.36
C LEU A 299 21.64 -4.52 3.73
N GLU A 300 20.65 -3.63 3.92
CA GLU A 300 20.47 -2.94 5.19
C GLU A 300 20.08 -3.90 6.32
N ILE A 301 19.14 -4.81 6.07
CA ILE A 301 18.76 -5.87 7.04
C ILE A 301 20.01 -6.68 7.42
N LYS A 302 20.83 -7.05 6.44
CA LYS A 302 22.08 -7.80 6.70
C LYS A 302 23.07 -7.00 7.54
N ASN A 303 23.14 -5.68 7.37
CA ASN A 303 23.98 -4.79 8.18
C ASN A 303 23.45 -4.64 9.61
N LEU A 304 22.13 -4.57 9.78
CA LEU A 304 21.47 -4.51 11.09
C LEU A 304 21.70 -5.79 11.90
N LEU A 305 21.70 -6.95 11.26
CA LEU A 305 21.87 -8.24 11.93
C LEU A 305 23.32 -8.52 12.38
N ARG A 306 24.27 -7.64 12.09
CA ARG A 306 25.71 -7.85 12.34
C ARG A 306 26.33 -6.68 13.09
N ILE A 307 27.29 -7.00 13.95
CA ILE A 307 28.20 -6.05 14.61
C ILE A 307 29.58 -6.24 13.98
N GLY A 308 30.14 -5.18 13.39
CA GLY A 308 31.49 -5.22 12.79
C GLY A 308 31.62 -6.16 11.57
N PHE A 309 32.86 -6.56 11.27
CA PHE A 309 33.20 -7.40 10.12
C PHE A 309 33.21 -8.92 10.44
N THR A 310 33.12 -9.31 11.72
CA THR A 310 33.11 -10.70 12.17
C THR A 310 31.70 -11.29 12.01
N LYS A 311 31.59 -12.53 11.52
CA LYS A 311 30.30 -13.18 11.20
C LYS A 311 29.45 -13.56 12.42
N THR A 312 29.99 -13.45 13.64
CA THR A 312 29.40 -14.04 14.85
C THR A 312 28.66 -13.04 15.74
N ASP A 313 29.02 -11.76 15.70
CA ASP A 313 28.48 -10.78 16.64
C ASP A 313 27.21 -10.14 16.07
N ARG A 314 26.13 -10.16 16.87
CA ARG A 314 24.81 -9.62 16.51
C ARG A 314 24.29 -8.74 17.63
N PRO A 315 23.46 -7.72 17.33
CA PRO A 315 22.70 -7.04 18.37
C PRO A 315 21.82 -8.02 19.14
N VAL A 316 21.63 -7.76 20.43
CA VAL A 316 20.96 -8.69 21.35
C VAL A 316 19.81 -7.99 22.04
N TRP A 317 18.62 -8.60 21.98
CA TRP A 317 17.50 -8.23 22.83
C TRP A 317 17.79 -8.70 24.25
N LYS A 318 17.75 -7.77 25.20
CA LYS A 318 17.78 -8.07 26.63
C LYS A 318 16.41 -7.81 27.22
N ASN A 319 15.89 -8.81 27.95
CA ASN A 319 14.75 -8.70 28.83
C ASN A 319 15.17 -9.09 30.26
N GLU A 320 14.24 -9.07 31.22
CA GLU A 320 14.50 -9.49 32.62
C GLU A 320 15.02 -10.94 32.74
N GLU A 321 14.57 -11.85 31.87
CA GLU A 321 14.81 -13.28 32.02
C GLU A 321 15.91 -13.85 31.11
N ALA A 322 16.17 -13.21 29.96
CA ALA A 322 17.06 -13.77 28.95
C ALA A 322 17.59 -12.73 27.96
N GLU A 323 18.71 -13.08 27.34
CA GLU A 323 19.27 -12.42 26.17
C GLU A 323 19.04 -13.28 24.92
N ARG A 324 18.58 -12.67 23.82
CA ARG A 324 18.41 -13.35 22.52
C ARG A 324 18.95 -12.49 21.37
N PRO A 325 19.59 -13.08 20.35
CA PRO A 325 20.06 -12.31 19.20
C PRO A 325 18.91 -11.72 18.40
N LEU A 326 19.15 -10.57 17.75
CA LEU A 326 18.26 -9.95 16.78
C LEU A 326 18.08 -10.88 15.56
N ARG A 327 16.83 -11.05 15.13
CA ARG A 327 16.44 -11.87 13.98
C ARG A 327 15.75 -11.01 12.92
N GLU A 328 15.71 -11.51 11.69
CA GLU A 328 15.03 -10.84 10.56
C GLU A 328 13.56 -10.51 10.88
N GLN A 329 12.85 -11.43 11.53
CA GLN A 329 11.46 -11.24 11.96
C GLN A 329 11.25 -10.14 13.02
N ASP A 330 12.32 -9.66 13.66
CA ASP A 330 12.25 -8.55 14.61
C ASP A 330 12.36 -7.18 13.89
N ILE A 331 12.65 -7.17 12.58
CA ILE A 331 12.82 -5.96 11.78
C ILE A 331 11.55 -5.73 10.95
N CYS A 332 10.96 -4.55 11.09
CA CYS A 332 9.85 -4.10 10.25
C CYS A 332 10.37 -3.12 9.21
N VAL A 333 9.95 -3.28 7.96
CA VAL A 333 10.26 -2.33 6.90
C VAL A 333 8.98 -1.67 6.43
N LEU A 334 8.95 -0.34 6.53
CA LEU A 334 7.84 0.49 6.08
C LEU A 334 8.22 1.15 4.76
N PHE A 335 7.30 1.10 3.81
CA PHE A 335 7.50 1.69 2.50
C PHE A 335 6.42 2.72 2.23
N ARG A 336 6.85 3.90 1.79
CA ARG A 336 5.96 4.90 1.23
C ARG A 336 6.29 5.01 -0.26
N LYS A 337 5.36 4.57 -1.10
CA LYS A 337 5.36 4.95 -2.51
C LYS A 337 4.80 6.36 -2.57
N SER A 338 5.57 7.33 -3.07
CA SER A 338 4.99 8.63 -3.43
C SER A 338 3.89 8.37 -4.48
N LYS A 339 2.68 8.90 -4.23
CA LYS A 339 1.68 9.01 -5.28
C LYS A 339 2.23 10.06 -6.24
N GLU A 340 2.24 9.68 -7.52
CA GLU A 340 2.62 10.43 -8.72
C GLU A 340 3.85 9.81 -9.37
N GLY A 341 3.76 9.53 -10.66
CA GLY A 341 4.90 9.19 -11.52
C GLY A 341 5.92 10.33 -11.65
N GLU A 342 5.96 11.23 -10.66
CA GLU A 342 6.93 12.28 -10.47
C GLU A 342 7.60 12.02 -9.13
N ILE A 343 8.79 11.43 -9.25
CA ILE A 343 9.74 11.30 -8.15
C ILE A 343 10.22 12.73 -7.81
N LEU A 344 9.88 13.19 -6.62
CA LEU A 344 10.85 13.92 -5.81
C LEU A 344 11.29 13.00 -4.69
#